data_AF-A0A5E4JY49-F1
#
_entry.id   AF-A0A5E4JY49-F1
#
_cell.length_a   1.000
_cell.length_b   1.000
_cell.length_c   1.000
_cell.angle_alpha   90.00
_cell.angle_beta   90.00
_cell.angle_gamma   90.00
#
_symmetry.space_group_name_H-M   'P 1'
#
loop_
_entity.id
_entity.type
_entity.pdbx_description
1 polymer ?
#
loop_
_entity_poly.entity_id
_entity_poly.type
_entity_poly.pdbx_seq_one_letter_code
_entity_poly.pdbx_strand_id
1 'polypeptide(L)' 'MEKIKRRLDGHEEFEIMKLVLDKFLWIGTALLGWGLYQSIAVDYKEGFWFILAGALLMLVFGWIIVREFEQIR' A
#
# COMPACT_ATOMS: atom_id res chain seq x y z
N MET A 1 5.54 14.00 33.83
CA MET A 1 5.77 12.56 33.71
C MET A 1 6.37 12.31 32.34
N GLU A 2 7.65 11.92 32.29
CA GLU A 2 8.29 11.53 31.04
C GLU A 2 7.62 10.26 30.53
N LYS A 3 6.97 10.32 29.36
CA LYS A 3 6.31 9.15 28.77
C LYS A 3 7.39 8.16 28.38
N ILE A 4 7.63 7.16 29.23
CA ILE A 4 8.45 6.00 28.89
C ILE A 4 7.84 5.39 27.62
N LYS A 5 8.53 5.52 26.49
CA LYS A 5 8.13 4.90 25.22
C LYS A 5 8.18 3.39 25.42
N ARG A 6 7.03 2.75 25.60
CA ARG A 6 6.92 1.29 25.56
C ARG A 6 7.45 0.82 24.21
N ARG A 7 8.49 -0.02 24.22
CA ARG A 7 8.86 -0.78 23.03
C ARG A 7 7.78 -1.83 22.82
N LEU A 8 7.27 -1.88 21.59
CA LEU A 8 6.26 -2.85 21.18
C LEU A 8 6.90 -4.24 21.11
N ASP A 9 6.13 -5.27 21.42
CA ASP A 9 6.55 -6.64 21.16
C ASP A 9 6.67 -6.86 19.64
N GLY A 10 7.56 -7.75 19.18
CA GLY A 10 7.80 -7.96 17.75
C GLY A 10 6.54 -8.38 16.99
N HIS A 11 5.61 -9.04 17.67
CA HIS A 11 4.29 -9.37 17.13
C HIS A 11 3.38 -8.15 16.96
N GLU A 12 3.41 -7.22 17.91
CA GLU A 12 2.67 -5.96 17.87
C GLU A 12 3.19 -5.04 16.75
N GLU A 13 4.51 -5.03 16.50
CA GLU A 13 5.12 -4.28 15.39
C GLU A 13 4.65 -4.82 14.03
N PHE A 14 4.54 -6.15 13.88
CA PHE A 14 4.03 -6.78 12.67
C PHE A 14 2.54 -6.47 12.43
N GLU A 15 1.72 -6.50 13.48
CA GLU A 15 0.30 -6.11 13.44
C GLU A 15 0.12 -4.67 12.94
N ILE A 16 0.90 -3.75 13.49
CA ILE A 16 0.88 -2.34 13.10
C ILE A 16 1.36 -2.19 11.65
N MET A 17 2.42 -2.89 11.26
CA MET A 17 2.92 -2.85 9.88
C MET A 17 1.83 -3.27 8.88
N LYS A 18 1.10 -4.37 9.14
CA LYS A 18 -0.03 -4.81 8.29
C LYS A 18 -1.11 -3.73 8.17
N LEU A 19 -1.49 -3.11 9.30
CA LEU A 19 -2.49 -2.05 9.34
C LEU A 19 -2.06 -0.79 8.55
N VAL A 20 -0.79 -0.42 8.66
CA VAL A 20 -0.21 0.70 7.92
C VAL A 20 -0.17 0.39 6.43
N LEU A 21 0.27 -0.81 6.06
CA LEU A 21 0.32 -1.26 4.67
C LEU A 21 -1.06 -1.31 4.02
N ASP A 22 -2.09 -1.75 4.74
CA ASP A 22 -3.48 -1.74 4.23
C ASP A 22 -3.93 -0.31 3.87
N LYS A 23 -3.67 0.67 4.75
CA LYS A 23 -3.97 2.08 4.48
C LYS A 23 -3.23 2.62 3.26
N PHE A 24 -2.00 2.17 3.01
CA PHE A 24 -1.26 2.54 1.80
C PHE A 24 -1.76 1.80 0.55
N LEU A 25 -2.21 0.56 0.69
CA LEU A 25 -2.79 -0.22 -0.40
C LEU A 25 -4.06 0.46 -0.95
N TRP A 26 -4.85 1.07 -0.07
CA TRP A 26 -6.00 1.91 -0.45
C TRP A 26 -5.63 3.06 -1.40
N ILE A 27 -4.42 3.62 -1.32
CA ILE A 27 -3.96 4.67 -2.26
C ILE A 27 -3.78 4.08 -3.65
N GLY A 28 -3.18 2.88 -3.75
CA GLY A 28 -3.08 2.15 -5.01
C GLY A 28 -4.46 1.88 -5.59
N THR A 29 -5.41 1.44 -4.75
CA THR A 29 -6.78 1.14 -5.18
C THR A 29 -7.48 2.39 -5.70
N ALA A 30 -7.30 3.54 -5.02
CA ALA A 30 -7.83 4.82 -5.47
C ALA A 30 -7.25 5.24 -6.83
N LEU A 31 -5.94 5.05 -7.04
CA LEU A 31 -5.29 5.34 -8.33
C LEU A 31 -5.82 4.45 -9.46
N LEU A 32 -6.01 3.16 -9.19
CA LEU A 32 -6.61 2.23 -10.16
C LEU A 32 -8.04 2.64 -10.51
N GLY A 33 -8.87 2.93 -9.50
CA GLY A 33 -10.24 3.38 -9.70
C GLY A 33 -10.33 4.70 -10.48
N TRP A 34 -9.45 5.65 -10.16
CA TRP A 34 -9.34 6.92 -10.88
C TRP A 34 -8.89 6.73 -12.32
N GLY A 35 -7.88 5.90 -12.56
CA GLY A 35 -7.39 5.59 -13.90
C GLY A 35 -8.45 4.88 -14.76
N LEU A 36 -9.24 3.98 -14.15
CA LEU A 36 -10.41 3.37 -14.78
C LEU A 36 -11.46 4.43 -15.15
N TYR A 37 -11.78 5.33 -14.23
CA TYR A 37 -12.72 6.42 -14.50
C TYR A 37 -12.24 7.32 -15.66
N GLN A 38 -10.98 7.76 -15.64
CA GLN A 38 -10.42 8.55 -16.75
C GLN A 38 -10.43 7.80 -18.07
N SER A 39 -10.13 6.50 -18.06
CA SER A 39 -10.12 5.68 -19.28
C SER A 39 -11.50 5.63 -19.95
N ILE A 40 -12.57 5.69 -19.15
CA ILE A 40 -13.95 5.64 -19.62
C ILE A 40 -14.48 7.05 -19.97
N ALA A 41 -14.15 8.06 -19.16
CA ALA A 41 -14.76 9.39 -19.24
C ALA A 41 -13.99 10.39 -20.12
N VAL A 42 -12.67 10.23 -20.30
CA VAL A 42 -11.81 11.24 -20.93
C VAL A 42 -11.01 10.65 -22.09
N ASP A 43 -9.96 9.88 -21.78
CA ASP A 43 -9.09 9.24 -22.77
C ASP A 43 -8.43 8.01 -22.14
N TYR A 44 -8.36 6.92 -22.91
CA TYR A 44 -7.73 5.68 -22.48
C TYR A 44 -6.23 5.85 -22.25
N LYS A 45 -5.57 6.77 -22.96
CA LYS A 45 -4.12 6.99 -22.82
C LYS A 45 -3.75 7.57 -21.47
N GLU A 46 -4.47 8.58 -21.00
CA GLU A 46 -4.23 9.18 -19.68
C GLU A 46 -4.60 8.18 -18.57
N GLY A 47 -5.77 7.54 -18.69
CA GLY A 47 -6.20 6.53 -17.73
C GLY A 47 -5.25 5.34 -17.60
N PHE A 48 -4.62 4.91 -18.71
CA PHE A 48 -3.60 3.85 -18.70
C PHE A 48 -2.40 4.21 -17.81
N TRP A 49 -1.92 5.46 -17.83
CA TRP A 49 -0.81 5.89 -16.97
C TRP A 49 -1.16 5.83 -15.48
N PHE A 50 -2.39 6.24 -15.12
CA PHE A 50 -2.85 6.15 -13.73
C PHE A 50 -3.02 4.69 -13.27
N ILE A 51 -3.55 3.82 -14.13
CA ILE A 51 -3.69 2.39 -13.84
C ILE A 51 -2.29 1.76 -13.67
N LEU A 52 -1.36 2.06 -14.57
CA LEU A 52 0.00 1.53 -14.51
C LEU A 52 0.73 1.98 -13.24
N ALA A 53 0.58 3.25 -12.86
CA ALA A 53 1.15 3.78 -11.62
C ALA A 53 0.55 3.11 -10.38
N GLY A 54 -0.78 2.94 -10.34
CA GLY A 54 -1.47 2.24 -9.24
C GLY A 54 -1.03 0.77 -9.12
N ALA A 55 -0.91 0.07 -10.26
CA ALA A 55 -0.45 -1.32 -10.30
C ALA A 55 1.00 -1.46 -9.80
N LEU A 56 1.92 -0.60 -10.27
CA LEU A 56 3.31 -0.58 -9.80
C LEU A 56 3.39 -0.31 -8.28
N LEU A 57 2.62 0.65 -7.79
CA LEU A 57 2.58 0.98 -6.36
C LEU A 57 2.11 -0.21 -5.52
N MET A 58 1.06 -0.91 -5.95
CA MET A 58 0.60 -2.13 -5.28
C MET A 58 1.63 -3.25 -5.30
N LEU A 59 2.33 -3.45 -6.42
CA LEU A 59 3.38 -4.48 -6.52
C LEU A 59 4.54 -4.19 -5.56
N VAL A 60 4.96 -2.93 -5.44
CA VAL A 60 6.00 -2.52 -4.49
C VAL A 60 5.57 -2.80 -3.04
N PHE A 61 4.35 -2.42 -2.66
CA PHE A 61 3.84 -2.68 -1.32
C PHE A 61 3.64 -4.18 -1.05
N GLY A 62 3.16 -4.94 -2.03
CA GLY A 62 3.06 -6.40 -1.93
C GLY A 62 4.42 -7.07 -1.77
N TRP A 63 5.44 -6.61 -2.49
CA TRP A 63 6.81 -7.09 -2.34
C TRP A 63 7.38 -6.80 -0.95
N ILE A 64 7.12 -5.61 -0.39
CA ILE A 64 7.51 -5.27 0.99
C ILE A 64 6.84 -6.22 1.98
N ILE A 65 5.53 -6.50 1.84
CA ILE A 65 4.83 -7.44 2.73
C ILE A 65 5.49 -8.82 2.69
N VAL A 66 5.73 -9.36 1.50
CA VAL A 66 6.30 -10.71 1.35
C VAL A 66 7.69 -10.77 1.98
N ARG A 67 8.52 -9.76 1.75
CA ARG A 67 9.87 -9.70 2.28
C ARG A 67 9.89 -9.68 3.81
N GLU A 68 9.03 -8.86 4.43
CA GLU A 68 8.94 -8.78 5.88
C GLU A 68 8.29 -10.03 6.50
N PHE A 69 7.33 -10.64 5.80
CA PHE A 69 6.73 -11.91 6.22
C PHE A 69 7.76 -13.06 6.23
N GLU A 70 8.63 -13.13 5.22
CA GLU A 70 9.72 -14.10 5.16
C GLU A 70 10.79 -13.87 6.24
N GLN A 71 11.02 -12.63 6.68
CA GLN A 71 11.96 -12.34 7.78
C GLN A 71 11.46 -12.78 9.16
N ILE A 72 10.14 -12.85 9.36
CA ILE A 72 9.52 -13.19 10.64
C ILE A 72 9.36 -14.71 10.81
N ARG A 73 9.29 -15.46 9.70
CA ARG A 73 9.19 -16.94 9.71
C ARG A 73 10.54 -17.60 9.97
#